data_AF-A0A559KQZ2-F1
#
_entry.id   AF-A0A559KQZ2-F1
#
_cell.length_a   1.000
_cell.length_b   1.000
_cell.length_c   1.000
_cell.angle_alpha   90.00
_cell.angle_beta   90.00
_cell.angle_gamma   90.00
#
_symmetry.space_group_name_H-M   'P 1'
#
loop_
_entity.id
_entity.type
_entity.pdbx_description
1 polymer ?
#
loop_
_entity_poly.entity_id
_entity_poly.type
_entity_poly.pdbx_seq_one_letter_code
_entity_poly.pdbx_strand_id
1 'polypeptide(L)'
;MPSTKSIAVVATLAAGVTANNCKPTPRPTTTTITEAPTTTSSCPAYTLISEPAEDINCNVRGAPKEGDSQVLESLYLEDCAQKCKEFDLFNCELISFEEPASPTEQGSLLDYLWGDTSKEEKRLIRKLDFFILTFCCFSFFFNHLDRQAFANAYVAGLKEALELSGNQYNVLLSMASAGMLVGQIPSSIIIHKIRPRIWMSSMVVVWAGLTMASAACKTYAQLCAVRFLMGLAEASTYAGSIYIMGSWYKSNEIAKRTAMFTVAGQVGKMFAGAMMAAIHESMEGHAGLEGWQWVFLIDGIITLPVAIFGFFFFPDVPEYTDASYLSDKERQLALDRLPPKKEDGHDIQAWSLVKRVMGHPLLYVCCVFSVLGSALQSYVVQGLMLLYLKFRKDIDGFTQSEVNTLPIPTHAVGIVAELSVSFFMDRYNRRMSLGFLLCSIQIVCSIVLLIPGISVAGNLTALYLSASAYGINPLLYGWSSNILARTADDAARSVTLASMAASDGLLWTFWGIVMFPADHAPYWRNGYIGMLCVSAAMVGWLFAVRWLDLYTAEKYPAGEHTSASSLVVTEVNYSTMDQNKAV
;
A
#
# COMPACT_ATOMS: atom_id res chain seq x y z
N MET A 1 1.92 -12.84 -34.32
CA MET A 1 2.77 -12.35 -35.45
C MET A 1 4.20 -12.26 -34.93
N PRO A 2 5.25 -12.54 -35.74
CA PRO A 2 6.60 -12.67 -35.19
C PRO A 2 7.15 -11.29 -34.77
N SER A 3 7.82 -11.26 -33.63
CA SER A 3 8.45 -10.07 -33.06
C SER A 3 9.71 -9.70 -33.85
N THR A 4 9.79 -8.47 -34.35
CA THR A 4 10.98 -7.91 -34.97
C THR A 4 12.00 -7.57 -33.86
N LYS A 5 13.18 -8.19 -33.86
CA LYS A 5 14.33 -7.75 -33.04
C LYS A 5 15.12 -6.69 -33.82
N SER A 6 15.38 -5.54 -33.21
CA SER A 6 16.27 -4.51 -33.77
C SER A 6 17.61 -4.53 -33.00
N ILE A 7 18.72 -4.59 -33.72
CA ILE A 7 20.10 -4.57 -33.16
C ILE A 7 20.77 -3.28 -33.62
N ALA A 8 21.35 -2.51 -32.70
CA ALA A 8 22.15 -1.33 -33.01
C ALA A 8 23.62 -1.58 -32.64
N VAL A 9 24.55 -1.24 -33.55
CA VAL A 9 26.00 -1.40 -33.34
C VAL A 9 26.60 -0.02 -33.06
N VAL A 10 27.31 0.11 -31.93
CA VAL A 10 28.07 1.33 -31.59
C VAL A 10 29.56 1.05 -31.84
N ALA A 11 30.17 1.78 -32.76
CA ALA A 11 31.59 1.67 -33.08
C ALA A 11 32.34 2.96 -32.68
N THR A 12 33.53 2.82 -32.08
CA THR A 12 34.40 3.96 -31.71
C THR A 12 35.59 4.02 -32.67
N LEU A 13 35.79 5.16 -33.34
CA LEU A 13 36.97 5.41 -34.18
C LEU A 13 38.12 5.97 -33.34
N ALA A 14 39.32 5.42 -33.50
CA ALA A 14 40.52 5.86 -32.79
C ALA A 14 41.01 7.23 -33.30
N ALA A 15 41.07 8.22 -32.41
CA ALA A 15 41.94 9.37 -32.58
C ALA A 15 42.64 9.65 -31.24
N GLY A 16 43.91 9.25 -31.14
CA GLY A 16 44.69 9.43 -29.92
C GLY A 16 45.13 10.88 -29.74
N VAL A 17 44.64 11.56 -28.70
CA VAL A 17 45.32 12.66 -27.98
C VAL A 17 44.76 12.73 -26.54
N THR A 18 45.66 12.83 -25.56
CA THR A 18 45.41 12.99 -24.11
C THR A 18 44.69 14.30 -23.76
N ALA A 19 43.66 14.28 -22.89
CA ALA A 19 43.02 15.51 -22.40
C ALA A 19 42.81 15.51 -20.87
N ASN A 20 43.56 16.39 -20.19
CA ASN A 20 43.27 16.88 -18.84
C ASN A 20 42.23 18.02 -18.91
N ASN A 21 41.31 18.05 -17.93
CA ASN A 21 40.42 19.16 -17.57
C ASN A 21 39.36 19.62 -18.60
N CYS A 22 38.08 19.29 -18.35
CA CYS A 22 36.93 20.15 -18.73
C CYS A 22 35.68 19.82 -17.88
N LYS A 23 35.07 20.86 -17.27
CA LYS A 23 33.79 20.81 -16.52
C LYS A 23 32.61 21.21 -17.44
N PRO A 24 31.39 20.65 -17.29
CA PRO A 24 30.22 21.13 -18.03
C PRO A 24 29.19 21.87 -17.16
N THR A 25 28.59 22.91 -17.74
CA THR A 25 27.33 23.59 -17.34
C THR A 25 26.57 24.00 -18.64
N PRO A 26 25.28 24.43 -18.63
CA PRO A 26 24.13 23.59 -18.98
C PRO A 26 23.32 24.11 -20.22
N ARG A 27 22.32 23.31 -20.66
CA ARG A 27 21.15 23.50 -21.59
C ARG A 27 20.61 24.95 -21.84
N PRO A 28 19.66 25.26 -22.79
CA PRO A 28 18.82 24.42 -23.72
C PRO A 28 18.53 25.02 -25.15
N THR A 29 17.64 24.33 -25.89
CA THR A 29 16.54 24.81 -26.79
C THR A 29 16.64 24.80 -28.34
N THR A 30 15.48 24.45 -28.91
CA THR A 30 15.02 24.17 -30.28
C THR A 30 15.24 25.30 -31.32
N THR A 31 15.33 24.96 -32.63
CA THR A 31 14.71 25.62 -33.84
C THR A 31 15.65 25.72 -35.09
N THR A 32 15.17 25.17 -36.22
CA THR A 32 15.35 25.37 -37.69
C THR A 32 16.71 25.69 -38.39
N ILE A 33 16.84 25.06 -39.57
CA ILE A 33 17.84 25.05 -40.67
C ILE A 33 18.31 26.44 -41.17
N THR A 34 19.61 26.63 -41.49
CA THR A 34 20.19 27.09 -42.80
C THR A 34 21.69 27.48 -42.75
N GLU A 35 22.44 26.95 -43.73
CA GLU A 35 23.70 27.36 -44.39
C GLU A 35 25.00 27.80 -43.64
N ALA A 36 26.13 27.32 -44.20
CA ALA A 36 27.55 27.39 -43.78
C ALA A 36 28.20 28.80 -43.97
N PRO A 37 29.49 29.13 -43.62
CA PRO A 37 30.71 28.31 -43.80
C PRO A 37 31.90 28.45 -42.80
N THR A 38 32.80 27.45 -42.86
CA THR A 38 34.27 27.45 -42.61
C THR A 38 34.89 28.24 -41.44
N THR A 39 35.42 27.54 -40.42
CA THR A 39 36.86 27.41 -40.08
C THR A 39 37.10 26.86 -38.67
N THR A 40 37.89 25.77 -38.59
CA THR A 40 38.79 25.29 -37.51
C THR A 40 38.40 25.29 -36.02
N SER A 41 38.57 24.09 -35.44
CA SER A 41 38.76 23.71 -34.03
C SER A 41 37.53 23.36 -33.19
N SER A 42 37.23 22.06 -33.05
CA SER A 42 36.35 21.53 -31.99
C SER A 42 36.66 20.06 -31.66
N CYS A 43 36.57 19.73 -30.37
CA CYS A 43 36.70 18.39 -29.75
C CYS A 43 35.72 17.36 -30.32
N PRO A 44 35.99 16.04 -30.21
CA PRO A 44 35.20 15.00 -30.88
C PRO A 44 33.74 15.00 -30.41
N ALA A 45 32.84 15.26 -31.35
CA ALA A 45 31.41 15.07 -31.21
C ALA A 45 31.10 13.56 -31.30
N TYR A 46 30.29 13.04 -30.37
CA TYR A 46 29.64 11.75 -30.58
C TYR A 46 28.54 11.94 -31.62
N THR A 47 28.76 11.43 -32.84
CA THR A 47 27.74 11.43 -33.89
C THR A 47 26.90 10.17 -33.74
N LEU A 48 25.68 10.29 -33.23
CA LEU A 48 24.65 9.26 -33.37
C LEU A 48 24.19 9.27 -34.84
N ILE A 49 24.64 8.28 -35.61
CA ILE A 49 24.08 8.03 -36.94
C ILE A 49 22.79 7.24 -36.72
N SER A 50 21.65 7.90 -36.84
CA SER A 50 20.34 7.24 -36.95
C SER A 50 19.92 7.28 -38.43
N GLU A 51 20.15 6.20 -39.17
CA GLU A 51 19.50 6.01 -40.48
C GLU A 51 18.12 5.33 -40.29
N PRO A 52 17.10 5.71 -41.07
CA PRO A 52 15.81 5.04 -41.08
C PRO A 52 15.92 3.65 -41.73
N ALA A 53 15.19 2.69 -41.16
CA ALA A 53 15.29 1.25 -41.42
C ALA A 53 14.74 0.78 -42.79
N GLU A 54 15.40 1.12 -43.90
CA GLU A 54 15.03 0.56 -45.22
C GLU A 54 16.13 -0.18 -46.02
N ASP A 55 17.42 -0.16 -45.63
CA ASP A 55 18.50 -0.69 -46.51
C ASP A 55 19.38 -1.85 -45.97
N ILE A 56 18.89 -2.67 -45.02
CA ILE A 56 19.54 -3.94 -44.68
C ILE A 56 18.54 -5.09 -44.80
N ASN A 57 18.35 -5.57 -46.03
CA ASN A 57 17.48 -6.70 -46.33
C ASN A 57 18.31 -7.99 -46.48
N CYS A 58 18.56 -8.69 -45.38
CA CYS A 58 19.14 -10.05 -45.41
C CYS A 58 18.00 -11.06 -45.63
N ASN A 59 17.77 -11.43 -46.88
CA ASN A 59 16.69 -12.31 -47.30
C ASN A 59 17.18 -13.77 -47.36
N VAL A 60 16.72 -14.65 -46.45
CA VAL A 60 16.95 -16.11 -46.55
C VAL A 60 15.64 -16.81 -46.91
N ARG A 61 15.58 -17.34 -48.14
CA ARG A 61 14.50 -18.21 -48.62
C ARG A 61 14.66 -19.61 -48.02
N GLY A 62 13.59 -20.12 -47.39
CA GLY A 62 13.40 -21.54 -47.07
C GLY A 62 13.26 -21.82 -45.57
N ALA A 63 12.03 -22.08 -45.13
CA ALA A 63 11.74 -22.50 -43.76
C ALA A 63 11.83 -24.04 -43.62
N PRO A 64 12.46 -24.58 -42.56
CA PRO A 64 12.09 -25.86 -41.98
C PRO A 64 11.29 -25.68 -40.68
N LYS A 65 10.53 -26.73 -40.32
CA LYS A 65 9.57 -26.75 -39.21
C LYS A 65 10.25 -26.88 -37.84
N GLU A 66 9.56 -26.36 -36.83
CA GLU A 66 9.75 -26.48 -35.37
C GLU A 66 10.94 -27.33 -34.88
N GLY A 67 11.95 -26.68 -34.29
CA GLY A 67 13.00 -27.39 -33.55
C GLY A 67 14.31 -26.64 -33.27
N ASP A 68 14.70 -25.63 -34.05
CA ASP A 68 16.06 -25.08 -34.00
C ASP A 68 16.12 -23.55 -33.83
N SER A 69 16.02 -23.05 -32.59
CA SER A 69 16.27 -21.63 -32.28
C SER A 69 17.76 -21.32 -32.10
N GLN A 70 18.59 -22.29 -31.69
CA GLN A 70 20.02 -22.08 -31.44
C GLN A 70 20.85 -22.01 -32.73
N VAL A 71 20.42 -22.70 -33.79
CA VAL A 71 21.14 -22.72 -35.09
C VAL A 71 20.99 -21.39 -35.85
N LEU A 72 19.87 -20.70 -35.68
CA LEU A 72 19.65 -19.35 -36.24
C LEU A 72 20.54 -18.30 -35.58
N GLU A 73 20.81 -18.42 -34.28
CA GLU A 73 21.64 -17.49 -33.53
C GLU A 73 23.13 -17.64 -33.90
N SER A 74 23.60 -18.87 -34.13
CA SER A 74 24.98 -19.13 -34.57
C SER A 74 25.27 -18.64 -36.00
N LEU A 75 24.31 -18.80 -36.93
CA LEU A 75 24.46 -18.32 -38.31
C LEU A 75 24.47 -16.78 -38.42
N TYR A 76 23.71 -16.09 -37.56
CA TYR A 76 23.71 -14.62 -37.50
C TYR A 76 25.01 -14.04 -36.89
N LEU A 77 25.62 -14.75 -35.93
CA LEU A 77 26.88 -14.35 -35.28
C LEU A 77 28.08 -14.46 -36.23
N GLU A 78 28.14 -15.49 -37.10
CA GLU A 78 29.22 -15.64 -38.09
C GLU A 78 29.21 -14.53 -39.14
N ASP A 79 28.04 -14.14 -39.66
CA ASP A 79 27.91 -13.10 -40.70
C ASP A 79 28.24 -11.69 -40.17
N CYS A 80 27.91 -11.40 -38.90
CA CYS A 80 28.29 -10.13 -38.24
C CYS A 80 29.79 -10.07 -37.90
N ALA A 81 30.38 -11.19 -37.45
CA ALA A 81 31.81 -11.27 -37.17
C ALA A 81 32.66 -11.13 -38.44
N GLN A 82 32.17 -11.62 -39.58
CA GLN A 82 32.85 -11.53 -40.87
C GLN A 82 32.83 -10.10 -41.43
N LYS A 83 31.76 -9.32 -41.18
CA LYS A 83 31.70 -7.88 -41.51
C LYS A 83 32.50 -6.97 -40.58
N CYS A 84 32.62 -7.26 -39.26
CA CYS A 84 33.53 -6.49 -38.38
C CYS A 84 35.01 -6.61 -38.82
N LYS A 85 35.40 -7.71 -39.51
CA LYS A 85 36.77 -7.91 -40.05
C LYS A 85 37.08 -7.12 -41.32
N GLU A 86 36.10 -6.73 -42.13
CA GLU A 86 36.31 -5.94 -43.36
C GLU A 86 36.60 -4.44 -43.07
N PHE A 87 36.32 -3.96 -41.85
CA PHE A 87 36.39 -2.54 -41.47
C PHE A 87 37.44 -2.19 -40.39
N ASP A 88 38.36 -3.11 -40.05
CA ASP A 88 39.47 -2.88 -39.10
C ASP A 88 39.06 -2.26 -37.73
N LEU A 89 37.90 -2.68 -37.20
CA LEU A 89 37.37 -2.22 -35.90
C LEU A 89 37.84 -3.13 -34.76
N PHE A 90 38.60 -2.59 -33.80
CA PHE A 90 39.30 -3.38 -32.76
C PHE A 90 38.48 -3.70 -31.49
N ASN A 91 37.19 -3.35 -31.42
CA ASN A 91 36.29 -3.75 -30.33
C ASN A 91 34.83 -3.59 -30.77
N CYS A 92 34.15 -4.70 -31.13
CA CYS A 92 32.70 -4.75 -31.35
C CYS A 92 32.05 -5.27 -30.05
N GLU A 93 31.45 -4.39 -29.22
CA GLU A 93 30.62 -4.79 -28.08
C GLU A 93 29.15 -4.85 -28.52
N LEU A 94 28.54 -6.04 -28.46
CA LEU A 94 27.12 -6.24 -28.73
C LEU A 94 26.30 -5.90 -27.49
N ILE A 95 25.70 -4.70 -27.48
CA ILE A 95 24.74 -4.31 -26.44
C ILE A 95 23.35 -4.71 -26.94
N SER A 96 22.80 -5.81 -26.41
CA SER A 96 21.40 -6.15 -26.62
C SER A 96 20.54 -5.17 -25.82
N PHE A 97 19.91 -4.21 -26.48
CA PHE A 97 18.80 -3.48 -25.89
C PHE A 97 17.56 -4.37 -25.93
N GLU A 98 17.14 -4.85 -24.76
CA GLU A 98 15.79 -5.37 -24.61
C GLU A 98 14.86 -4.15 -24.50
N GLU A 99 14.18 -3.85 -25.61
CA GLU A 99 13.16 -2.81 -25.65
C GLU A 99 12.13 -3.13 -24.56
N PRO A 100 11.77 -2.18 -23.67
CA PRO A 100 10.73 -2.44 -22.68
C PRO A 100 9.48 -2.85 -23.44
N ALA A 101 8.99 -4.06 -23.15
CA ALA A 101 7.89 -4.68 -23.86
C ALA A 101 6.77 -3.66 -24.10
N SER A 102 6.42 -3.48 -25.38
CA SER A 102 5.23 -2.73 -25.76
C SER A 102 4.03 -3.31 -24.99
N PRO A 103 3.13 -2.47 -24.45
CA PRO A 103 2.01 -2.94 -23.66
C PRO A 103 1.00 -3.58 -24.62
N THR A 104 1.19 -4.87 -24.90
CA THR A 104 0.29 -5.64 -25.75
C THR A 104 -0.24 -6.86 -25.03
N GLU A 105 -1.56 -6.92 -25.05
CA GLU A 105 -2.46 -8.02 -24.77
C GLU A 105 -2.79 -8.36 -23.31
N GLN A 106 -4.09 -8.48 -23.09
CA GLN A 106 -4.79 -8.78 -21.86
C GLN A 106 -4.24 -10.06 -21.22
N GLY A 107 -3.26 -9.92 -20.32
CA GLY A 107 -3.03 -10.92 -19.30
C GLY A 107 -4.33 -11.09 -18.50
N SER A 108 -4.75 -12.33 -18.28
CA SER A 108 -5.89 -12.62 -17.41
C SER A 108 -5.71 -11.89 -16.07
N LEU A 109 -6.79 -11.47 -15.41
CA LEU A 109 -6.73 -10.92 -14.04
C LEU A 109 -5.89 -11.83 -13.12
N LEU A 110 -5.88 -13.13 -13.41
CA LEU A 110 -5.06 -14.13 -12.72
C LEU A 110 -3.55 -13.92 -12.97
N ASP A 111 -3.12 -13.63 -14.19
CA ASP A 111 -1.70 -13.39 -14.48
C ASP A 111 -1.24 -12.06 -13.88
N TYR A 112 -2.13 -11.07 -13.82
CA TYR A 112 -1.88 -9.85 -13.06
C TYR A 112 -1.75 -10.12 -11.55
N LEU A 113 -2.51 -11.04 -10.96
CA LEU A 113 -2.45 -11.33 -9.52
C LEU A 113 -1.26 -12.23 -9.10
N TRP A 114 -0.93 -13.25 -9.90
CA TRP A 114 0.07 -14.27 -9.55
C TRP A 114 1.41 -14.13 -10.29
N GLY A 115 1.52 -13.26 -11.31
CA GLY A 115 2.76 -12.99 -12.05
C GLY A 115 3.22 -14.14 -12.96
N ASP A 116 4.21 -13.87 -13.80
CA ASP A 116 4.85 -14.87 -14.68
C ASP A 116 5.98 -15.63 -13.98
N THR A 117 5.60 -16.48 -13.03
CA THR A 117 6.53 -17.34 -12.27
C THR A 117 6.39 -18.83 -12.62
N SER A 118 7.41 -19.62 -12.23
CA SER A 118 7.43 -21.08 -12.40
C SER A 118 6.19 -21.75 -11.78
N LYS A 119 5.76 -22.90 -12.33
CA LYS A 119 4.60 -23.67 -11.82
C LYS A 119 4.73 -24.03 -10.33
N GLU A 120 5.95 -24.30 -9.86
CA GLU A 120 6.23 -24.64 -8.46
C GLU A 120 6.10 -23.42 -7.55
N GLU A 121 6.58 -22.27 -8.02
CA GLU A 121 6.47 -21.00 -7.31
C GLU A 121 5.01 -20.52 -7.23
N LYS A 122 4.24 -20.64 -8.33
CA LYS A 122 2.79 -20.38 -8.32
C LYS A 122 2.03 -21.28 -7.35
N ARG A 123 2.47 -22.53 -7.14
CA ARG A 123 1.88 -23.44 -6.14
C ARG A 123 2.19 -22.98 -4.72
N LEU A 124 3.44 -22.60 -4.47
CA LEU A 124 3.90 -22.10 -3.18
C LEU A 124 3.19 -20.80 -2.80
N ILE A 125 3.13 -19.82 -3.71
CA ILE A 125 2.44 -18.55 -3.49
C ILE A 125 0.95 -18.77 -3.17
N ARG A 126 0.25 -19.66 -3.89
CA ARG A 126 -1.16 -19.97 -3.59
C ARG A 126 -1.36 -20.58 -2.19
N LYS A 127 -0.44 -21.43 -1.74
CA LYS A 127 -0.48 -21.94 -0.36
C LYS A 127 -0.28 -20.81 0.64
N LEU A 128 0.71 -19.94 0.42
CA LEU A 128 0.98 -18.80 1.29
C LEU A 128 -0.22 -17.85 1.35
N ASP A 129 -0.83 -17.56 0.20
CA ASP A 129 -2.04 -16.72 0.12
C ASP A 129 -3.19 -17.36 0.92
N PHE A 130 -3.38 -18.68 0.85
CA PHE A 130 -4.45 -19.35 1.60
C PHE A 130 -4.23 -19.36 3.13
N PHE A 131 -2.99 -19.41 3.61
CA PHE A 131 -2.72 -19.52 5.05
C PHE A 131 -2.39 -18.18 5.71
N ILE A 132 -1.51 -17.38 5.09
CA ILE A 132 -1.06 -16.09 5.61
C ILE A 132 -2.08 -15.02 5.29
N LEU A 133 -2.37 -14.82 4.00
CA LEU A 133 -3.20 -13.71 3.56
C LEU A 133 -4.63 -13.88 4.06
N THR A 134 -5.20 -15.10 4.06
CA THR A 134 -6.52 -15.36 4.65
C THR A 134 -6.59 -14.98 6.12
N PHE A 135 -5.62 -15.38 6.95
CA PHE A 135 -5.60 -14.99 8.37
C PHE A 135 -5.45 -13.47 8.52
N CYS A 136 -4.52 -12.83 7.81
CA CYS A 136 -4.32 -11.39 7.87
C CYS A 136 -5.58 -10.61 7.45
N CYS A 137 -6.21 -11.00 6.34
CA CYS A 137 -7.44 -10.38 5.84
C CYS A 137 -8.60 -10.56 6.81
N PHE A 138 -8.82 -11.76 7.36
CA PHE A 138 -9.88 -11.98 8.35
C PHE A 138 -9.61 -11.21 9.65
N SER A 139 -8.38 -11.25 10.16
CA SER A 139 -8.00 -10.50 11.36
C SER A 139 -8.23 -8.99 11.19
N PHE A 140 -7.89 -8.44 10.03
CA PHE A 140 -8.10 -7.03 9.73
C PHE A 140 -9.57 -6.68 9.44
N PHE A 141 -10.32 -7.61 8.83
CA PHE A 141 -11.77 -7.53 8.67
C PHE A 141 -12.44 -7.40 10.03
N PHE A 142 -12.16 -8.31 10.98
CA PHE A 142 -12.70 -8.23 12.34
C PHE A 142 -12.22 -6.95 13.03
N ASN A 143 -10.96 -6.55 12.84
CA ASN A 143 -10.44 -5.33 13.47
C ASN A 143 -11.26 -4.09 13.11
N HIS A 144 -11.66 -4.01 11.84
CA HIS A 144 -12.50 -2.91 11.37
C HIS A 144 -13.97 -3.12 11.68
N LEU A 145 -14.42 -4.38 11.79
CA LEU A 145 -15.75 -4.74 12.25
C LEU A 145 -15.96 -4.22 13.68
N ASP A 146 -15.12 -4.56 14.65
CA ASP A 146 -15.25 -4.14 16.06
C ASP A 146 -15.32 -2.62 16.21
N ARG A 147 -14.47 -1.91 15.47
CA ARG A 147 -14.46 -0.43 15.48
C ARG A 147 -15.79 0.15 15.04
N GLN A 148 -16.40 -0.43 14.01
CA GLN A 148 -17.72 0.00 13.54
C GLN A 148 -18.86 -0.55 14.38
N ALA A 149 -18.72 -1.74 14.93
CA ALA A 149 -19.66 -2.34 15.86
C ALA A 149 -19.86 -1.40 17.06
N PHE A 150 -18.81 -0.76 17.56
CA PHE A 150 -18.96 0.26 18.59
C PHE A 150 -19.74 1.49 18.14
N ALA A 151 -19.42 2.05 16.97
CA ALA A 151 -20.14 3.22 16.45
C ALA A 151 -21.65 2.91 16.30
N ASN A 152 -21.96 1.73 15.77
CA ASN A 152 -23.31 1.21 15.61
C ASN A 152 -24.02 0.96 16.96
N ALA A 153 -23.31 0.36 17.93
CA ALA A 153 -23.80 0.15 19.30
C ALA A 153 -24.15 1.48 19.99
N TYR A 154 -23.34 2.52 19.80
CA TYR A 154 -23.60 3.87 20.33
C TYR A 154 -24.95 4.43 19.88
N VAL A 155 -25.33 4.19 18.61
CA VAL A 155 -26.61 4.69 18.09
C VAL A 155 -27.81 3.80 18.39
N ALA A 156 -27.60 2.62 18.95
CA ALA A 156 -28.65 1.64 19.22
C ALA A 156 -28.80 1.29 20.71
N GLY A 157 -28.61 2.27 21.59
CA GLY A 157 -28.93 2.13 23.02
C GLY A 157 -27.74 2.30 23.95
N LEU A 158 -26.49 2.14 23.49
CA LEU A 158 -25.33 2.27 24.39
C LEU A 158 -25.17 3.69 24.96
N LYS A 159 -25.55 4.72 24.19
CA LYS A 159 -25.55 6.11 24.67
C LYS A 159 -26.51 6.26 25.85
N GLU A 160 -27.71 5.71 25.71
CA GLU A 160 -28.79 5.82 26.68
C GLU A 160 -28.51 4.95 27.92
N ALA A 161 -27.99 3.73 27.74
CA ALA A 161 -27.67 2.80 28.82
C ALA A 161 -26.56 3.30 29.77
N LEU A 162 -25.59 4.06 29.26
CA LEU A 162 -24.48 4.62 30.05
C LEU A 162 -24.62 6.13 30.30
N GLU A 163 -25.75 6.72 29.92
CA GLU A 163 -26.01 8.17 30.02
C GLU A 163 -24.87 9.01 29.41
N LEU A 164 -24.34 8.57 28.27
CA LEU A 164 -23.21 9.22 27.61
C LEU A 164 -23.63 10.60 27.10
N SER A 165 -22.91 11.62 27.55
CA SER A 165 -23.14 13.02 27.21
C SER A 165 -21.86 13.67 26.73
N GLY A 166 -21.98 14.78 26.01
CA GLY A 166 -20.82 15.56 25.70
C GLY A 166 -19.96 14.95 24.58
N ASN A 167 -18.67 15.22 24.69
CA ASN A 167 -17.60 14.61 23.92
C ASN A 167 -17.26 13.16 24.34
N GLN A 168 -18.00 12.54 25.26
CA GLN A 168 -17.64 11.22 25.80
C GLN A 168 -17.55 10.14 24.71
N TYR A 169 -18.40 10.17 23.69
CA TYR A 169 -18.32 9.25 22.55
C TYR A 169 -16.99 9.37 21.80
N ASN A 170 -16.59 10.60 21.47
CA ASN A 170 -15.33 10.84 20.77
C ASN A 170 -14.13 10.48 21.64
N VAL A 171 -14.19 10.74 22.94
CA VAL A 171 -13.15 10.31 23.88
C VAL A 171 -13.03 8.78 23.87
N LEU A 172 -14.13 8.01 23.83
CA LEU A 172 -14.07 6.55 23.75
C LEU A 172 -13.41 6.04 22.46
N LEU A 173 -13.70 6.67 21.31
CA LEU A 173 -13.01 6.38 20.05
C LEU A 173 -11.51 6.70 20.13
N SER A 174 -11.19 7.83 20.75
CA SER A 174 -9.82 8.29 20.96
C SER A 174 -9.04 7.40 21.92
N MET A 175 -9.66 6.85 22.96
CA MET A 175 -9.02 5.91 23.89
C MET A 175 -8.58 4.62 23.20
N ALA A 176 -9.40 4.07 22.29
CA ALA A 176 -9.02 2.93 21.47
C ALA A 176 -7.83 3.26 20.54
N SER A 177 -7.87 4.43 19.89
CA SER A 177 -6.79 4.90 19.03
C SER A 177 -5.49 5.15 19.81
N ALA A 178 -5.59 5.68 21.03
CA ALA A 178 -4.44 5.89 21.92
C ALA A 178 -3.84 4.56 22.38
N GLY A 179 -4.68 3.57 22.72
CA GLY A 179 -4.25 2.21 23.03
C GLY A 179 -3.47 1.57 21.87
N MET A 180 -3.97 1.73 20.64
CA MET A 180 -3.27 1.26 19.44
C MET A 180 -1.91 1.91 19.25
N LEU A 181 -1.85 3.24 19.36
CA LEU A 181 -0.60 3.99 19.20
C LEU A 181 0.46 3.54 20.21
N VAL A 182 0.06 3.37 21.47
CA VAL A 182 0.94 2.87 22.53
C VAL A 182 1.34 1.41 22.28
N GLY A 183 0.41 0.57 21.82
CA GLY A 183 0.64 -0.86 21.58
C GLY A 183 1.47 -1.19 20.35
N GLN A 184 1.52 -0.29 19.37
CA GLN A 184 2.21 -0.54 18.10
C GLN A 184 3.72 -0.73 18.30
N ILE A 185 4.34 0.06 19.17
CA ILE A 185 5.79 -0.01 19.44
C ILE A 185 6.15 -1.31 20.20
N PRO A 186 5.55 -1.63 21.37
CA PRO A 186 5.82 -2.88 22.07
C PRO A 186 5.52 -4.10 21.22
N SER A 187 4.37 -4.13 20.52
CA SER A 187 4.01 -5.29 19.71
C SER A 187 4.99 -5.53 18.57
N SER A 188 5.52 -4.46 17.94
CA SER A 188 6.53 -4.58 16.89
C SER A 188 7.86 -5.12 17.42
N ILE A 189 8.20 -4.87 18.69
CA ILE A 189 9.41 -5.43 19.30
C ILE A 189 9.19 -6.89 19.73
N ILE A 190 8.01 -7.18 20.29
CA ILE A 190 7.70 -8.52 20.83
C ILE A 190 7.59 -9.55 19.71
N ILE A 191 7.08 -9.18 18.53
CA ILE A 191 6.94 -10.12 17.40
C ILE A 191 8.28 -10.65 16.87
N HIS A 192 9.40 -9.97 17.15
CA HIS A 192 10.73 -10.48 16.84
C HIS A 192 11.24 -11.50 17.86
N LYS A 193 10.70 -11.48 19.09
CA LYS A 193 11.11 -12.38 20.18
C LYS A 193 10.19 -13.58 20.33
N ILE A 194 8.90 -13.39 20.09
CA ILE A 194 7.87 -14.41 20.23
C ILE A 194 7.40 -14.83 18.85
N ARG A 195 7.24 -16.15 18.66
CA ARG A 195 6.71 -16.73 17.42
C ARG A 195 5.41 -16.01 16.99
N PRO A 196 5.35 -15.43 15.78
CA PRO A 196 4.21 -14.65 15.30
C PRO A 196 2.87 -15.38 15.42
N ARG A 197 2.85 -16.70 15.15
CA ARG A 197 1.67 -17.56 15.31
C ARG A 197 1.09 -17.52 16.72
N ILE A 198 1.94 -17.51 17.75
CA ILE A 198 1.49 -17.49 19.14
C ILE A 198 1.09 -16.06 19.53
N TRP A 199 1.94 -15.09 19.23
CA TRP A 199 1.71 -13.70 19.61
C TRP A 199 0.44 -13.13 18.97
N MET A 200 0.33 -13.15 17.64
CA MET A 200 -0.80 -12.57 16.92
C MET A 200 -2.11 -13.26 17.31
N SER A 201 -2.15 -14.60 17.33
CA SER A 201 -3.37 -15.31 17.70
C SER A 201 -3.76 -15.09 19.16
N SER A 202 -2.80 -15.02 20.09
CA SER A 202 -3.10 -14.70 21.49
C SER A 202 -3.67 -13.29 21.67
N MET A 203 -3.15 -12.31 20.92
CA MET A 203 -3.68 -10.94 20.95
C MET A 203 -5.09 -10.87 20.38
N VAL A 204 -5.41 -11.65 19.34
CA VAL A 204 -6.77 -11.76 18.81
C VAL A 204 -7.73 -12.35 19.85
N VAL A 205 -7.31 -13.38 20.61
CA VAL A 205 -8.13 -13.92 21.72
C VAL A 205 -8.35 -12.88 22.82
N VAL A 206 -7.30 -12.17 23.23
CA VAL A 206 -7.39 -11.13 24.27
C VAL A 206 -8.32 -10.01 23.83
N TRP A 207 -8.15 -9.54 22.59
CA TRP A 207 -9.00 -8.53 21.99
C TRP A 207 -10.46 -8.99 21.91
N ALA A 208 -10.75 -10.17 21.37
CA ALA A 208 -12.11 -10.73 21.33
C ALA A 208 -12.75 -10.85 22.73
N GLY A 209 -11.96 -11.23 23.73
CA GLY A 209 -12.40 -11.26 25.13
C GLY A 209 -12.74 -9.88 25.68
N LEU A 210 -11.95 -8.85 25.36
CA LEU A 210 -12.21 -7.46 25.73
C LEU A 210 -13.41 -6.88 25.00
N THR A 211 -13.65 -7.26 23.74
CA THR A 211 -14.86 -6.91 22.99
C THR A 211 -16.09 -7.47 23.70
N MET A 212 -16.10 -8.76 24.06
CA MET A 212 -17.20 -9.34 24.84
C MET A 212 -17.37 -8.68 26.22
N ALA A 213 -16.26 -8.34 26.90
CA ALA A 213 -16.29 -7.64 28.17
C ALA A 213 -16.91 -6.23 28.06
N SER A 214 -16.87 -5.60 26.88
CA SER A 214 -17.52 -4.31 26.62
C SER A 214 -19.05 -4.39 26.79
N ALA A 215 -19.67 -5.55 26.53
CA ALA A 215 -21.11 -5.76 26.75
C ALA A 215 -21.51 -5.69 28.23
N ALA A 216 -20.58 -5.99 29.14
CA ALA A 216 -20.81 -6.01 30.58
C ALA A 216 -20.49 -4.66 31.26
N CYS A 217 -19.97 -3.68 30.52
CA CYS A 217 -19.61 -2.38 31.06
C CYS A 217 -20.86 -1.56 31.44
N LYS A 218 -20.87 -1.02 32.66
CA LYS A 218 -22.01 -0.21 33.19
C LYS A 218 -21.65 1.25 33.42
N THR A 219 -20.39 1.61 33.27
CA THR A 219 -19.90 2.97 33.54
C THR A 219 -18.98 3.44 32.42
N TYR A 220 -18.98 4.75 32.19
CA TYR A 220 -18.09 5.40 31.24
C TYR A 220 -16.61 5.07 31.50
N ALA A 221 -16.16 5.10 32.75
CA ALA A 221 -14.77 4.83 33.12
C ALA A 221 -14.35 3.38 32.81
N GLN A 222 -15.22 2.39 33.06
CA GLN A 222 -14.97 0.99 32.69
C GLN A 222 -14.83 0.86 31.17
N LEU A 223 -15.72 1.48 30.41
CA LEU A 223 -15.68 1.42 28.95
C LEU A 223 -14.41 2.09 28.39
N CYS A 224 -13.97 3.22 28.96
CA CYS A 224 -12.69 3.84 28.60
C CYS A 224 -11.49 2.90 28.84
N ALA A 225 -11.45 2.23 29.99
CA ALA A 225 -10.37 1.31 30.33
C ALA A 225 -10.34 0.10 29.40
N VAL A 226 -11.50 -0.53 29.17
CA VAL A 226 -11.63 -1.65 28.24
C VAL A 226 -11.20 -1.23 26.84
N ARG A 227 -11.58 -0.04 26.38
CA ARG A 227 -11.20 0.44 25.04
C ARG A 227 -9.73 0.71 24.86
N PHE A 228 -9.07 1.24 25.87
CA PHE A 228 -7.62 1.40 25.84
C PHE A 228 -6.91 0.05 25.73
N LEU A 229 -7.31 -0.93 26.55
CA LEU A 229 -6.74 -2.28 26.53
C LEU A 229 -7.04 -3.03 25.23
N MET A 230 -8.23 -2.82 24.67
CA MET A 230 -8.65 -3.38 23.39
C MET A 230 -7.76 -2.85 22.27
N GLY A 231 -7.59 -1.52 22.19
CA GLY A 231 -6.67 -0.90 21.24
C GLY A 231 -5.24 -1.37 21.39
N LEU A 232 -4.77 -1.58 22.63
CA LEU A 232 -3.44 -2.11 22.92
C LEU A 232 -3.23 -3.52 22.33
N ALA A 233 -4.23 -4.40 22.43
CA ALA A 233 -4.20 -5.74 21.84
C ALA A 233 -4.31 -5.71 20.31
N GLU A 234 -5.21 -4.88 19.78
CA GLU A 234 -5.44 -4.70 18.34
C GLU A 234 -4.21 -4.17 17.58
N ALA A 235 -3.33 -3.42 18.26
CA ALA A 235 -2.14 -2.82 17.65
C ALA A 235 -1.21 -3.87 16.96
N SER A 236 -1.25 -5.11 17.45
CA SER A 236 -0.45 -6.22 16.95
C SER A 236 -0.87 -6.68 15.55
N THR A 237 -2.14 -6.52 15.19
CA THR A 237 -2.72 -7.04 13.95
C THR A 237 -2.08 -6.39 12.73
N TYR A 238 -2.08 -5.06 12.65
CA TYR A 238 -1.54 -4.36 11.49
C TYR A 238 -0.02 -4.54 11.35
N ALA A 239 0.73 -4.26 12.42
CA ALA A 239 2.20 -4.37 12.41
C ALA A 239 2.64 -5.82 12.15
N GLY A 240 1.98 -6.80 12.76
CA GLY A 240 2.29 -8.21 12.59
C GLY A 240 1.98 -8.73 11.20
N SER A 241 0.82 -8.37 10.63
CA SER A 241 0.46 -8.77 9.27
C SER A 241 1.46 -8.23 8.24
N ILE A 242 1.85 -6.96 8.34
CA ILE A 242 2.83 -6.35 7.42
C ILE A 242 4.20 -7.01 7.57
N TYR A 243 4.64 -7.30 8.80
CA TYR A 243 5.92 -7.98 9.05
C TYR A 243 5.96 -9.38 8.44
N ILE A 244 4.91 -10.18 8.64
CA ILE A 244 4.85 -11.55 8.11
C ILE A 244 4.74 -11.55 6.59
N MET A 245 3.91 -10.67 6.01
CA MET A 245 3.85 -10.53 4.56
C MET A 245 5.22 -10.12 3.98
N GLY A 246 5.94 -9.21 4.65
CA GLY A 246 7.31 -8.83 4.27
C GLY A 246 8.34 -9.95 4.39
N SER A 247 8.07 -10.96 5.22
CA SER A 247 8.98 -12.10 5.42
C SER A 247 8.76 -13.24 4.42
N TRP A 248 7.59 -13.32 3.78
CA TRP A 248 7.22 -14.45 2.91
C TRP A 248 7.08 -14.09 1.42
N TYR A 249 6.79 -12.83 1.10
CA TYR A 249 6.49 -12.39 -0.27
C TYR A 249 7.59 -11.48 -0.83
N LYS A 250 7.75 -11.52 -2.16
CA LYS A 250 8.64 -10.60 -2.88
C LYS A 250 8.08 -9.18 -2.91
N SER A 251 8.94 -8.19 -3.16
CA SER A 251 8.55 -6.76 -3.21
C SER A 251 7.50 -6.43 -4.28
N ASN A 252 7.46 -7.17 -5.40
CA ASN A 252 6.45 -7.04 -6.45
C ASN A 252 5.12 -7.73 -6.11
N GLU A 253 5.16 -8.71 -5.21
CA GLU A 253 4.01 -9.50 -4.75
C GLU A 253 3.30 -8.85 -3.56
N ILE A 254 4.05 -8.21 -2.67
CA ILE A 254 3.53 -7.65 -1.41
C ILE A 254 2.54 -6.51 -1.66
N ALA A 255 2.78 -5.64 -2.65
CA ALA A 255 1.94 -4.47 -2.92
C ALA A 255 0.48 -4.87 -3.21
N LYS A 256 0.27 -5.90 -4.04
CA LYS A 256 -1.05 -6.41 -4.39
C LYS A 256 -1.76 -7.03 -3.19
N ARG A 257 -1.00 -7.72 -2.33
CA ARG A 257 -1.51 -8.40 -1.13
C ARG A 257 -1.88 -7.42 -0.03
N THR A 258 -1.08 -6.37 0.15
CA THR A 258 -1.39 -5.27 1.05
C THR A 258 -2.65 -4.53 0.61
N ALA A 259 -2.90 -4.36 -0.69
CA ALA A 259 -4.16 -3.79 -1.19
C ALA A 259 -5.38 -4.68 -0.89
N MET A 260 -5.26 -6.00 -1.05
CA MET A 260 -6.34 -6.92 -0.65
C MET A 260 -6.59 -6.86 0.87
N PHE A 261 -5.53 -6.75 1.66
CA PHE A 261 -5.61 -6.59 3.11
C PHE A 261 -6.34 -5.30 3.50
N THR A 262 -6.07 -4.15 2.89
CA THR A 262 -6.78 -2.89 3.22
C THR A 262 -8.25 -2.95 2.83
N VAL A 263 -8.58 -3.53 1.68
CA VAL A 263 -9.96 -3.74 1.23
C VAL A 263 -10.75 -4.60 2.21
N ALA A 264 -10.14 -5.67 2.78
CA ALA A 264 -10.79 -6.52 3.77
C ALA A 264 -11.28 -5.72 4.99
N GLY A 265 -10.53 -4.69 5.41
CA GLY A 265 -10.95 -3.79 6.49
C GLY A 265 -12.22 -3.01 6.16
N GLN A 266 -12.33 -2.47 4.94
CA GLN A 266 -13.53 -1.74 4.52
C GLN A 266 -14.76 -2.65 4.39
N VAL A 267 -14.56 -3.89 3.93
CA VAL A 267 -15.63 -4.90 3.90
C VAL A 267 -16.09 -5.27 5.32
N GLY A 268 -15.16 -5.31 6.29
CA GLY A 268 -15.48 -5.47 7.72
C GLY A 268 -16.41 -4.39 8.24
N LYS A 269 -16.15 -3.13 7.87
CA LYS A 269 -17.02 -2.01 8.22
C LYS A 269 -18.44 -2.14 7.66
N MET A 270 -18.57 -2.60 6.41
CA MET A 270 -19.88 -2.85 5.78
C MET A 270 -20.64 -3.97 6.49
N PHE A 271 -19.94 -5.06 6.81
CA PHE A 271 -20.51 -6.19 7.53
C PHE A 271 -20.99 -5.79 8.92
N ALA A 272 -20.25 -4.95 9.65
CA ALA A 272 -20.67 -4.45 10.96
C ALA A 272 -22.02 -3.71 10.93
N GLY A 273 -22.27 -2.89 9.90
CA GLY A 273 -23.55 -2.21 9.70
C GLY A 273 -24.70 -3.18 9.42
N ALA A 274 -24.47 -4.15 8.53
CA ALA A 274 -25.46 -5.17 8.20
C ALA A 274 -25.77 -6.09 9.40
N MET A 275 -24.73 -6.50 10.13
CA MET A 275 -24.85 -7.29 11.35
C MET A 275 -25.65 -6.53 12.41
N MET A 276 -25.40 -5.23 12.58
CA MET A 276 -26.15 -4.38 13.50
C MET A 276 -27.65 -4.34 13.17
N ALA A 277 -27.99 -4.10 11.90
CA ALA A 277 -29.38 -4.06 11.45
C ALA A 277 -30.09 -5.41 11.74
N ALA A 278 -29.43 -6.52 11.43
CA ALA A 278 -29.97 -7.86 11.69
C ALA A 278 -30.15 -8.16 13.19
N ILE A 279 -29.18 -7.78 14.05
CA ILE A 279 -29.27 -7.98 15.50
C ILE A 279 -30.40 -7.13 16.08
N HIS A 280 -30.54 -5.89 15.63
CA HIS A 280 -31.60 -5.01 16.10
C HIS A 280 -32.98 -5.56 15.75
N GLU A 281 -33.18 -6.11 14.56
CA GLU A 281 -34.47 -6.69 14.13
C GLU A 281 -34.81 -8.01 14.84
N SER A 282 -33.81 -8.83 15.18
CA SER A 282 -34.04 -10.22 15.63
C SER A 282 -33.79 -10.48 17.12
N MET A 283 -32.96 -9.67 17.78
CA MET A 283 -32.37 -10.01 19.09
C MET A 283 -32.53 -8.89 20.14
N GLU A 284 -33.22 -7.79 19.82
CA GLU A 284 -33.49 -6.75 20.79
C GLU A 284 -34.38 -7.27 21.94
N GLY A 285 -33.90 -7.14 23.18
CA GLY A 285 -34.57 -7.64 24.38
C GLY A 285 -34.47 -9.17 24.57
N HIS A 286 -33.81 -9.88 23.66
CA HIS A 286 -33.63 -11.33 23.79
C HIS A 286 -32.68 -11.64 24.96
N ALA A 287 -33.09 -12.60 25.82
CA ALA A 287 -32.41 -12.94 27.07
C ALA A 287 -32.22 -11.77 28.06
N GLY A 288 -33.01 -10.69 27.93
CA GLY A 288 -32.91 -9.50 28.80
C GLY A 288 -31.71 -8.60 28.50
N LEU A 289 -31.04 -8.79 27.36
CA LEU A 289 -29.94 -7.96 26.89
C LEU A 289 -30.42 -6.97 25.81
N GLU A 290 -29.86 -5.78 25.82
CA GLU A 290 -30.12 -4.77 24.80
C GLU A 290 -29.36 -5.09 23.50
N GLY A 291 -29.86 -4.59 22.36
CA GLY A 291 -29.28 -4.90 21.04
C GLY A 291 -27.78 -4.59 20.94
N TRP A 292 -27.32 -3.51 21.57
CA TRP A 292 -25.91 -3.13 21.59
C TRP A 292 -25.00 -4.12 22.35
N GLN A 293 -25.53 -4.81 23.37
CA GLN A 293 -24.77 -5.81 24.13
C GLN A 293 -24.57 -7.07 23.28
N TRP A 294 -25.61 -7.49 22.57
CA TRP A 294 -25.55 -8.61 21.63
C TRP A 294 -24.53 -8.38 20.52
N VAL A 295 -24.40 -7.15 20.04
CA VAL A 295 -23.41 -6.78 19.02
C VAL A 295 -22.00 -7.09 19.50
N PHE A 296 -21.61 -6.65 20.70
CA PHE A 296 -20.29 -6.95 21.26
C PHE A 296 -20.06 -8.43 21.55
N LEU A 297 -21.11 -9.14 22.01
CA LEU A 297 -21.00 -10.57 22.28
C LEU A 297 -20.81 -11.39 21.00
N ILE A 298 -21.64 -11.14 19.98
CA ILE A 298 -21.57 -11.83 18.70
C ILE A 298 -20.23 -11.55 18.05
N ASP A 299 -19.82 -10.28 18.00
CA ASP A 299 -18.57 -9.84 17.39
C ASP A 299 -17.33 -10.52 17.99
N GLY A 300 -17.25 -10.57 19.32
CA GLY A 300 -16.18 -11.30 19.99
C GLY A 300 -16.22 -12.81 19.71
N ILE A 301 -17.41 -13.43 19.68
CA ILE A 301 -17.57 -14.87 19.42
C ILE A 301 -17.13 -15.22 17.99
N ILE A 302 -17.53 -14.45 16.98
CA ILE A 302 -17.18 -14.71 15.57
C ILE A 302 -15.69 -14.45 15.28
N THR A 303 -15.00 -13.68 16.12
CA THR A 303 -13.56 -13.43 16.04
C THR A 303 -12.73 -14.62 16.56
N LEU A 304 -13.23 -15.40 17.54
CA LEU A 304 -12.50 -16.53 18.13
C LEU A 304 -12.09 -17.63 17.13
N PRO A 305 -12.94 -18.07 16.17
CA PRO A 305 -12.54 -19.00 15.13
C PRO A 305 -11.32 -18.55 14.32
N VAL A 306 -11.16 -17.24 14.08
CA VAL A 306 -9.99 -16.70 13.39
C VAL A 306 -8.74 -16.82 14.25
N ALA A 307 -8.86 -16.59 15.56
CA ALA A 307 -7.75 -16.80 16.48
C ALA A 307 -7.33 -18.27 16.54
N ILE A 308 -8.30 -19.19 16.56
CA ILE A 308 -8.04 -20.65 16.50
C ILE A 308 -7.37 -21.01 15.17
N PHE A 309 -7.88 -20.50 14.04
CA PHE A 309 -7.28 -20.71 12.73
C PHE A 309 -5.82 -20.21 12.71
N GLY A 310 -5.57 -19.02 13.24
CA GLY A 310 -4.23 -18.48 13.37
C GLY A 310 -3.32 -19.38 14.22
N PHE A 311 -3.82 -19.83 15.38
CA PHE A 311 -3.03 -20.65 16.28
C PHE A 311 -2.68 -22.01 15.70
N PHE A 312 -3.45 -22.57 14.76
CA PHE A 312 -3.15 -23.87 14.15
C PHE A 312 -2.42 -23.74 12.81
N PHE A 313 -2.88 -22.85 11.93
CA PHE A 313 -2.50 -22.83 10.52
C PHE A 313 -1.60 -21.66 10.13
N PHE A 314 -1.44 -20.62 10.96
CA PHE A 314 -0.58 -19.50 10.60
C PHE A 314 0.89 -19.94 10.65
N PRO A 315 1.66 -19.76 9.56
CA PRO A 315 3.08 -20.06 9.59
C PRO A 315 3.82 -18.95 10.35
N ASP A 316 4.87 -19.35 11.07
CA ASP A 316 5.85 -18.40 11.60
C ASP A 316 6.67 -17.79 10.43
N VAL A 317 7.85 -17.23 10.69
CA VAL A 317 8.73 -16.77 9.59
C VAL A 317 9.37 -17.97 8.86
N PRO A 318 9.80 -17.82 7.59
CA PRO A 318 10.35 -18.94 6.81
C PRO A 318 11.55 -19.64 7.46
N GLU A 319 12.34 -18.91 8.26
CA GLU A 319 13.58 -19.37 8.87
C GLU A 319 13.37 -20.46 9.93
N TYR A 320 12.27 -20.42 10.68
CA TYR A 320 11.97 -21.37 11.77
C TYR A 320 10.54 -21.89 11.76
N THR A 321 9.88 -21.83 10.60
CA THR A 321 8.51 -22.34 10.44
C THR A 321 8.44 -23.85 10.67
N ASP A 322 7.49 -24.27 11.50
CA ASP A 322 7.14 -25.68 11.77
C ASP A 322 5.84 -26.10 11.04
N ALA A 323 5.45 -25.37 9.99
CA ALA A 323 4.18 -25.55 9.30
C ALA A 323 4.12 -26.90 8.54
N SER A 324 3.23 -27.79 8.96
CA SER A 324 3.08 -29.16 8.41
C SER A 324 2.64 -29.23 6.94
N TYR A 325 2.10 -28.15 6.39
CA TYR A 325 1.62 -28.08 5.00
C TYR A 325 2.67 -27.59 4.00
N LEU A 326 3.85 -27.15 4.48
CA LEU A 326 5.00 -26.77 3.67
C LEU A 326 6.02 -27.91 3.69
N SER A 327 6.42 -28.36 2.50
CA SER A 327 7.54 -29.30 2.38
C SER A 327 8.89 -28.60 2.56
N ASP A 328 9.94 -29.33 2.95
CA ASP A 328 11.29 -28.78 3.08
C ASP A 328 11.79 -28.14 1.78
N LYS A 329 11.42 -28.71 0.62
CA LYS A 329 11.71 -28.15 -0.70
C LYS A 329 11.01 -26.80 -0.93
N GLU A 330 9.75 -26.68 -0.53
CA GLU A 330 8.99 -25.43 -0.63
C GLU A 330 9.52 -24.37 0.34
N ARG A 331 10.00 -24.77 1.51
CA ARG A 331 10.65 -23.88 2.48
C ARG A 331 11.99 -23.37 1.95
N GLN A 332 12.81 -24.24 1.38
CA GLN A 332 14.07 -23.84 0.75
C GLN A 332 13.81 -22.90 -0.43
N LEU A 333 12.83 -23.22 -1.29
CA LEU A 333 12.38 -22.33 -2.36
C LEU A 333 11.85 -20.98 -1.84
N ALA A 334 11.28 -20.93 -0.64
CA ALA A 334 10.89 -19.68 0.02
C ALA A 334 12.08 -18.84 0.47
N LEU A 335 13.14 -19.48 0.97
CA LEU A 335 14.37 -18.80 1.38
C LEU A 335 15.18 -18.33 0.17
N ASP A 336 15.36 -19.19 -0.83
CA ASP A 336 16.19 -18.91 -2.01
C ASP A 336 15.64 -17.78 -2.88
N ARG A 337 14.33 -17.54 -2.85
CA ARG A 337 13.67 -16.49 -3.65
C ARG A 337 13.66 -15.11 -3.01
N LEU A 338 13.92 -15.03 -1.70
CA LEU A 338 13.98 -13.77 -0.97
C LEU A 338 15.41 -13.22 -1.10
N PRO A 339 15.60 -11.90 -1.24
CA PRO A 339 16.95 -11.34 -1.29
C PRO A 339 17.70 -11.74 -0.01
N PRO A 340 18.98 -12.13 -0.10
CA PRO A 340 19.75 -12.52 1.07
C PRO A 340 19.71 -11.39 2.09
N LYS A 341 19.14 -11.66 3.27
CA LYS A 341 19.17 -10.69 4.38
C LYS A 341 20.64 -10.40 4.64
N LYS A 342 21.04 -9.13 4.54
CA LYS A 342 22.33 -8.69 5.11
C LYS A 342 22.34 -9.12 6.56
N GLU A 343 23.38 -9.84 6.99
CA GLU A 343 23.54 -10.30 8.38
C GLU A 343 23.49 -9.12 9.38
N ASP A 344 23.86 -7.91 8.93
CA ASP A 344 23.77 -6.66 9.69
C ASP A 344 22.37 -6.00 9.72
N GLY A 345 21.36 -6.59 9.08
CA GLY A 345 19.99 -6.02 8.98
C GLY A 345 19.24 -5.95 10.31
N HIS A 346 19.72 -6.65 11.35
CA HIS A 346 19.23 -6.54 12.72
C HIS A 346 20.13 -5.69 13.63
N ASP A 347 21.28 -5.22 13.13
CA ASP A 347 22.31 -4.54 13.93
C ASP A 347 22.62 -3.11 13.45
N ILE A 348 21.69 -2.50 12.69
CA ILE A 348 21.61 -1.05 12.71
C ILE A 348 21.06 -0.69 14.08
N GLN A 349 21.92 -0.29 15.03
CA GLN A 349 21.50 0.22 16.33
C GLN A 349 20.22 1.03 16.14
N ALA A 350 19.06 0.55 16.63
CA ALA A 350 17.77 1.17 16.32
C ALA A 350 17.78 2.68 16.62
N TRP A 351 18.58 3.08 17.60
CA TRP A 351 18.84 4.47 17.96
C TRP A 351 19.67 5.26 16.95
N SER A 352 20.64 4.66 16.27
CA SER A 352 21.40 5.31 15.19
C SER A 352 20.55 5.45 13.93
N LEU A 353 19.70 4.46 13.61
CA LEU A 353 18.72 4.54 12.53
C LEU A 353 17.67 5.62 12.82
N VAL A 354 17.09 5.63 14.03
CA VAL A 354 16.14 6.67 14.44
C VAL A 354 16.77 8.05 14.37
N LYS A 355 18.01 8.24 14.87
CA LYS A 355 18.72 9.53 14.74
C LYS A 355 18.95 9.93 13.28
N ARG A 356 19.33 8.98 12.42
CA ARG A 356 19.55 9.22 10.99
C ARG A 356 18.26 9.61 10.27
N VAL A 357 17.15 8.93 10.56
CA VAL A 357 15.85 9.16 9.93
C VAL A 357 15.18 10.44 10.46
N MET A 358 15.26 10.71 11.78
CA MET A 358 14.80 11.97 12.36
C MET A 358 15.60 13.18 11.85
N GLY A 359 16.85 13.00 11.45
CA GLY A 359 17.65 14.04 10.80
C GLY A 359 17.26 14.32 9.34
N HIS A 360 16.44 13.46 8.72
CA HIS A 360 16.13 13.57 7.30
C HIS A 360 14.85 14.39 7.07
N PRO A 361 14.91 15.51 6.32
CA PRO A 361 13.75 16.38 6.10
C PRO A 361 12.59 15.69 5.37
N LEU A 362 12.87 14.62 4.61
CA LEU A 362 11.84 13.79 3.96
C LEU A 362 10.83 13.23 4.96
N LEU A 363 11.27 12.83 6.16
CA LEU A 363 10.36 12.25 7.16
C LEU A 363 9.26 13.24 7.53
N TYR A 364 9.63 14.49 7.82
CA TYR A 364 8.66 15.51 8.23
C TYR A 364 7.69 15.86 7.10
N VAL A 365 8.17 15.95 5.86
CA VAL A 365 7.29 16.24 4.72
C VAL A 365 6.30 15.11 4.47
N CYS A 366 6.75 13.86 4.54
CA CYS A 366 5.91 12.67 4.41
C CYS A 366 4.92 12.51 5.58
N CYS A 367 5.33 12.78 6.83
CA CYS A 367 4.44 12.71 7.99
C CYS A 367 3.33 13.76 7.92
N VAL A 368 3.66 15.02 7.59
CA VAL A 368 2.65 16.07 7.41
C VAL A 368 1.71 15.73 6.25
N PHE A 369 2.24 15.17 5.16
CA PHE A 369 1.42 14.69 4.04
C PHE A 369 0.41 13.62 4.49
N SER A 370 0.88 12.65 5.28
CA SER A 370 0.03 11.60 5.87
C SER A 370 -1.08 12.19 6.73
N VAL A 371 -0.74 13.08 7.66
CA VAL A 371 -1.71 13.69 8.58
C VAL A 371 -2.77 14.50 7.81
N LEU A 372 -2.37 15.30 6.82
CA LEU A 372 -3.32 16.07 6.01
C LEU A 372 -4.24 15.18 5.18
N GLY A 373 -3.71 14.13 4.56
CA GLY A 373 -4.53 13.19 3.79
C GLY A 373 -5.42 12.30 4.65
N SER A 374 -4.96 11.88 5.83
CA SER A 374 -5.78 11.16 6.81
C SER A 374 -6.91 12.04 7.32
N ALA A 375 -6.64 13.32 7.60
CA ALA A 375 -7.67 14.28 7.99
C ALA A 375 -8.78 14.44 6.93
N LEU A 376 -8.48 14.27 5.63
CA LEU A 376 -9.52 14.28 4.58
C LEU A 376 -10.57 13.17 4.74
N GLN A 377 -10.23 12.06 5.41
CA GLN A 377 -11.09 10.88 5.59
C GLN A 377 -12.03 11.02 6.82
N SER A 378 -11.95 12.13 7.54
CA SER A 378 -12.58 12.30 8.86
C SER A 378 -14.09 12.07 8.88
N TYR A 379 -14.80 12.47 7.82
CA TYR A 379 -16.25 12.31 7.72
C TYR A 379 -16.70 10.87 7.95
N VAL A 380 -16.01 9.92 7.31
CA VAL A 380 -16.37 8.51 7.41
C VAL A 380 -15.73 7.87 8.64
N VAL A 381 -14.49 8.23 8.98
CA VAL A 381 -13.77 7.65 10.13
C VAL A 381 -14.47 7.97 11.46
N GLN A 382 -15.06 9.16 11.59
CA GLN A 382 -15.78 9.58 12.80
C GLN A 382 -17.28 9.18 12.79
N GLY A 383 -17.75 8.50 11.75
CA GLY A 383 -19.13 8.02 11.68
C GLY A 383 -20.18 9.15 11.58
N LEU A 384 -19.87 10.26 10.90
CA LEU A 384 -20.78 11.42 10.84
C LEU A 384 -22.15 11.07 10.23
N MET A 385 -22.19 10.19 9.23
CA MET A 385 -23.45 9.71 8.65
C MET A 385 -24.33 9.03 9.70
N LEU A 386 -23.73 8.18 10.53
CA LEU A 386 -24.43 7.45 11.57
C LEU A 386 -24.98 8.40 12.64
N LEU A 387 -24.18 9.38 13.07
CA LEU A 387 -24.58 10.41 14.04
C LEU A 387 -25.67 11.34 13.48
N TYR A 388 -25.57 11.72 12.21
CA TYR A 388 -26.57 12.53 11.51
C TYR A 388 -27.91 11.80 11.44
N LEU A 389 -27.91 10.53 11.04
CA LEU A 389 -29.12 9.70 10.96
C LEU A 389 -29.74 9.45 12.34
N LYS A 390 -28.93 9.22 13.39
CA LYS A 390 -29.44 9.11 14.77
C LYS A 390 -30.19 10.38 15.18
N PHE A 391 -29.64 11.56 14.90
CA PHE A 391 -30.32 12.83 15.23
C PHE A 391 -31.63 13.01 14.46
N ARG A 392 -31.65 12.64 13.16
CA ARG A 392 -32.84 12.76 12.32
C ARG A 392 -33.88 11.68 12.60
N LYS A 393 -33.53 10.59 13.28
CA LYS A 393 -34.45 9.53 13.72
C LYS A 393 -35.68 10.10 14.43
N ASP A 394 -35.47 10.99 15.38
CA ASP A 394 -36.53 11.58 16.21
C ASP A 394 -37.37 12.64 15.47
N ILE A 395 -36.88 13.15 14.33
CA ILE A 395 -37.50 14.27 13.58
C ILE A 395 -38.23 13.77 12.34
N ASP A 396 -37.54 13.00 11.50
CA ASP A 396 -38.06 12.52 10.21
C ASP A 396 -38.70 11.12 10.31
N GLY A 397 -38.58 10.45 11.46
CA GLY A 397 -39.13 9.12 11.67
C GLY A 397 -38.33 8.00 11.01
N PHE A 398 -37.02 8.17 10.80
CA PHE A 398 -36.16 7.08 10.33
C PHE A 398 -36.24 5.89 11.29
N THR A 399 -36.31 4.69 10.74
CA THR A 399 -36.21 3.46 11.52
C THR A 399 -34.77 3.22 11.97
N GLN A 400 -34.57 2.54 13.09
CA GLN A 400 -33.23 2.21 13.56
C GLN A 400 -32.47 1.30 12.56
N SER A 401 -33.19 0.44 11.83
CA SER A 401 -32.61 -0.38 10.75
C SER A 401 -32.05 0.49 9.61
N GLU A 402 -32.77 1.55 9.23
CA GLU A 402 -32.29 2.53 8.23
C GLU A 402 -31.05 3.30 8.72
N VAL A 403 -31.02 3.70 10.00
CA VAL A 403 -29.85 4.38 10.60
C VAL A 403 -28.58 3.55 10.45
N ASN A 404 -28.68 2.22 10.58
CA ASN A 404 -27.54 1.30 10.47
C ASN A 404 -27.23 0.88 9.02
N THR A 405 -28.24 0.86 8.14
CA THR A 405 -28.09 0.38 6.76
C THR A 405 -27.61 1.47 5.79
N LEU A 406 -28.08 2.70 5.96
CA LEU A 406 -27.71 3.83 5.09
C LEU A 406 -26.22 4.24 5.15
N PRO A 407 -25.46 4.03 6.24
CA PRO A 407 -24.02 4.23 6.22
C PRO A 407 -23.26 3.19 5.39
N ILE A 408 -23.79 1.98 5.19
CA ILE A 408 -23.07 0.87 4.52
C ILE A 408 -22.53 1.26 3.14
N PRO A 409 -23.30 1.91 2.24
CA PRO A 409 -22.79 2.28 0.92
C PRO A 409 -21.66 3.32 0.97
N THR A 410 -21.49 4.08 2.06
CA THR A 410 -20.34 5.00 2.18
C THR A 410 -19.01 4.24 2.12
N HIS A 411 -18.92 3.06 2.74
CA HIS A 411 -17.73 2.22 2.68
C HIS A 411 -17.52 1.61 1.29
N ALA A 412 -18.60 1.23 0.59
CA ALA A 412 -18.52 0.75 -0.79
C ALA A 412 -17.97 1.83 -1.75
N VAL A 413 -18.44 3.08 -1.61
CA VAL A 413 -17.90 4.23 -2.37
C VAL A 413 -16.41 4.44 -2.06
N GLY A 414 -16.02 4.29 -0.79
CA GLY A 414 -14.62 4.36 -0.37
C GLY A 414 -13.74 3.31 -1.06
N ILE A 415 -14.17 2.04 -1.10
CA ILE A 415 -13.46 0.94 -1.78
C ILE A 415 -13.30 1.24 -3.27
N VAL A 416 -14.38 1.64 -3.94
CA VAL A 416 -14.35 1.95 -5.37
C VAL A 416 -13.41 3.12 -5.66
N ALA A 417 -13.42 4.17 -4.83
CA ALA A 417 -12.52 5.30 -4.96
C ALA A 417 -11.05 4.90 -4.76
N GLU A 418 -10.75 4.10 -3.73
CA GLU A 418 -9.41 3.59 -3.44
C GLU A 418 -8.83 2.76 -4.61
N LEU A 419 -9.60 1.78 -5.10
CA LEU A 419 -9.19 0.95 -6.23
C LEU A 419 -9.05 1.74 -7.53
N SER A 420 -9.99 2.66 -7.80
CA SER A 420 -9.94 3.50 -8.99
C SER A 420 -8.69 4.38 -8.98
N VAL A 421 -8.42 5.10 -7.89
CA VAL A 421 -7.25 5.98 -7.78
C VAL A 421 -5.96 5.17 -7.87
N SER A 422 -5.88 4.00 -7.24
CA SER A 422 -4.71 3.11 -7.37
C SER A 422 -4.47 2.71 -8.83
N PHE A 423 -5.52 2.26 -9.54
CA PHE A 423 -5.43 1.86 -10.94
C PHE A 423 -5.01 3.03 -11.86
N PHE A 424 -5.62 4.21 -11.69
CA PHE A 424 -5.26 5.40 -12.49
C PHE A 424 -3.84 5.90 -12.18
N MET A 425 -3.41 5.80 -10.92
CA MET A 425 -2.06 6.15 -10.50
C MET A 425 -1.02 5.25 -11.18
N ASP A 426 -1.25 3.93 -11.20
CA ASP A 426 -0.34 2.98 -11.82
C ASP A 426 -0.32 3.11 -13.35
N ARG A 427 -1.48 3.33 -13.98
CA ARG A 427 -1.60 3.37 -15.45
C ARG A 427 -1.08 4.64 -16.09
N TYR A 428 -1.30 5.79 -15.46
CA TYR A 428 -1.04 7.12 -16.05
C TYR A 428 0.00 7.94 -15.30
N ASN A 429 0.40 7.53 -14.09
CA ASN A 429 1.35 8.22 -13.22
C ASN A 429 1.01 9.72 -12.97
N ARG A 430 -0.28 10.11 -13.09
CA ARG A 430 -0.77 11.49 -12.90
C ARG A 430 -1.19 11.75 -11.45
N ARG A 431 -0.24 11.62 -10.53
CA ARG A 431 -0.45 11.69 -9.06
C ARG A 431 -1.05 13.03 -8.62
N MET A 432 -0.53 14.14 -9.15
CA MET A 432 -0.96 15.49 -8.80
C MET A 432 -2.42 15.76 -9.16
N SER A 433 -2.82 15.41 -10.39
CA SER A 433 -4.19 15.64 -10.89
C SER A 433 -5.23 14.87 -10.07
N LEU A 434 -4.91 13.64 -9.65
CA LEU A 434 -5.77 12.83 -8.79
C LEU A 434 -5.90 13.46 -7.39
N GLY A 435 -4.80 13.94 -6.81
CA GLY A 435 -4.83 14.67 -5.53
C GLY A 435 -5.72 15.91 -5.59
N PHE A 436 -5.61 16.73 -6.65
CA PHE A 436 -6.47 17.89 -6.86
C PHE A 436 -7.94 17.52 -7.01
N LEU A 437 -8.25 16.47 -7.78
CA LEU A 437 -9.62 16.01 -7.96
C LEU A 437 -10.25 15.61 -6.61
N LEU A 438 -9.54 14.80 -5.83
CA LEU A 438 -10.02 14.35 -4.51
C LEU A 438 -10.20 15.52 -3.54
N CYS A 439 -9.25 16.46 -3.47
CA CYS A 439 -9.39 17.65 -2.63
C CYS A 439 -10.56 18.54 -3.09
N SER A 440 -10.76 18.68 -4.40
CA SER A 440 -11.86 19.49 -4.95
C SER A 440 -13.22 18.90 -4.57
N ILE A 441 -13.36 17.58 -4.68
CA ILE A 441 -14.57 16.88 -4.24
C ILE A 441 -14.82 17.14 -2.75
N GLN A 442 -13.78 17.05 -1.90
CA GLN A 442 -13.94 17.29 -0.47
C GLN A 442 -14.26 18.74 -0.10
N ILE A 443 -13.72 19.72 -0.85
CA ILE A 443 -14.09 21.12 -0.69
C ILE A 443 -15.57 21.32 -0.99
N VAL A 444 -16.07 20.75 -2.10
CA VAL A 444 -17.49 20.82 -2.45
C VAL A 444 -18.36 20.18 -1.37
N CYS A 445 -18.02 18.96 -0.91
CA CYS A 445 -18.74 18.31 0.19
C CYS A 445 -18.77 19.17 1.45
N SER A 446 -17.63 19.77 1.82
CA SER A 446 -17.51 20.59 3.03
C SER A 446 -18.31 21.90 2.92
N ILE A 447 -18.36 22.54 1.75
CA ILE A 447 -19.20 23.73 1.50
C ILE A 447 -20.68 23.36 1.60
N VAL A 448 -21.10 22.27 0.94
CA VAL A 448 -22.49 21.80 0.98
C VAL A 448 -22.90 21.51 2.42
N LEU A 449 -22.13 20.73 3.16
CA LEU A 449 -22.44 20.40 4.56
C LEU A 449 -22.40 21.61 5.51
N LEU A 450 -21.72 22.70 5.14
CA LEU A 450 -21.69 23.94 5.92
C LEU A 450 -22.97 24.76 5.79
N ILE A 451 -23.76 24.59 4.73
CA ILE A 451 -25.00 25.35 4.52
C ILE A 451 -26.12 24.74 5.38
N PRO A 452 -26.65 25.48 6.38
CA PRO A 452 -27.74 24.97 7.20
C PRO A 452 -29.04 24.89 6.38
N GLY A 453 -29.83 23.84 6.62
CA GLY A 453 -31.18 23.71 6.03
C GLY A 453 -31.25 23.04 4.66
N ILE A 454 -30.19 22.38 4.20
CA ILE A 454 -30.24 21.52 3.01
C ILE A 454 -31.21 20.34 3.24
N SER A 455 -31.82 19.88 2.15
CA SER A 455 -32.69 18.70 2.16
C SER A 455 -31.94 17.46 2.66
N VAL A 456 -32.67 16.50 3.24
CA VAL A 456 -32.08 15.23 3.71
C VAL A 456 -31.27 14.57 2.60
N ALA A 457 -31.83 14.50 1.38
CA ALA A 457 -31.16 13.93 0.22
C ALA A 457 -29.84 14.65 -0.13
N GLY A 458 -29.79 15.99 0.02
CA GLY A 458 -28.56 16.76 -0.20
C GLY A 458 -27.47 16.43 0.82
N ASN A 459 -27.80 16.35 2.11
CA ASN A 459 -26.85 15.96 3.16
C ASN A 459 -26.34 14.53 2.97
N LEU A 460 -27.24 13.58 2.68
CA LEU A 460 -26.85 12.19 2.43
C LEU A 460 -25.93 12.07 1.21
N THR A 461 -26.26 12.77 0.12
CA THR A 461 -25.43 12.77 -1.10
C THR A 461 -24.05 13.35 -0.83
N ALA A 462 -23.96 14.46 -0.09
CA ALA A 462 -22.68 15.05 0.28
C ALA A 462 -21.82 14.11 1.16
N LEU A 463 -22.45 13.41 2.10
CA LEU A 463 -21.78 12.43 2.97
C LEU A 463 -21.35 11.17 2.20
N TYR A 464 -22.14 10.67 1.24
CA TYR A 464 -21.70 9.59 0.36
C TYR A 464 -20.53 10.00 -0.52
N LEU A 465 -20.60 11.19 -1.12
CA LEU A 465 -19.52 11.72 -1.95
C LEU A 465 -18.25 11.97 -1.13
N SER A 466 -18.38 12.34 0.14
CA SER A 466 -17.25 12.51 1.07
C SER A 466 -16.45 11.22 1.28
N ALA A 467 -17.05 10.04 1.08
CA ALA A 467 -16.33 8.77 1.19
C ALA A 467 -15.27 8.56 0.10
N SER A 468 -15.32 9.32 -0.99
CA SER A 468 -14.25 9.32 -2.01
C SER A 468 -12.88 9.72 -1.45
N ALA A 469 -12.81 10.35 -0.26
CA ALA A 469 -11.56 10.67 0.44
C ALA A 469 -10.66 9.46 0.65
N TYR A 470 -11.19 8.23 0.78
CA TYR A 470 -10.36 7.03 0.93
C TYR A 470 -9.41 6.79 -0.26
N GLY A 471 -9.75 7.36 -1.44
CA GLY A 471 -8.88 7.39 -2.60
C GLY A 471 -7.53 8.08 -2.37
N ILE A 472 -7.36 8.84 -1.28
CA ILE A 472 -6.10 9.49 -0.94
C ILE A 472 -5.05 8.50 -0.43
N ASN A 473 -5.43 7.33 0.12
CA ASN A 473 -4.48 6.40 0.76
C ASN A 473 -3.40 5.87 -0.21
N PRO A 474 -3.74 5.40 -1.43
CA PRO A 474 -2.73 5.02 -2.43
C PRO A 474 -1.82 6.20 -2.81
N LEU A 475 -2.36 7.42 -2.85
CA LEU A 475 -1.58 8.62 -3.13
C LEU A 475 -0.59 8.92 -1.99
N LEU A 476 -1.02 8.83 -0.73
CA LEU A 476 -0.19 9.09 0.45
C LEU A 476 0.97 8.12 0.54
N TYR A 477 0.64 6.83 0.67
CA TYR A 477 1.62 5.79 0.95
C TYR A 477 2.38 5.38 -0.32
N GLY A 478 1.70 5.27 -1.46
CA GLY A 478 2.32 4.89 -2.73
C GLY A 478 3.25 5.96 -3.29
N TRP A 479 2.88 7.25 -3.22
CA TRP A 479 3.79 8.32 -3.67
C TRP A 479 4.99 8.46 -2.74
N SER A 480 4.75 8.48 -1.42
CA SER A 480 5.84 8.57 -0.43
C SER A 480 6.83 7.41 -0.56
N SER A 481 6.33 6.17 -0.72
CA SER A 481 7.17 4.99 -0.93
C SER A 481 8.05 5.11 -2.17
N ASN A 482 7.52 5.66 -3.27
CA ASN A 482 8.28 5.87 -4.51
C ASN A 482 9.35 6.96 -4.38
N ILE A 483 9.08 8.03 -3.63
CA ILE A 483 10.08 9.08 -3.34
C ILE A 483 11.22 8.49 -2.50
N LEU A 484 10.88 7.74 -1.46
CA LEU A 484 11.82 7.10 -0.55
C LEU A 484 12.60 5.94 -1.21
N ALA A 485 12.03 5.27 -2.21
CA ALA A 485 12.72 4.23 -2.96
C ALA A 485 13.96 4.77 -3.70
N ARG A 486 13.96 6.05 -4.10
CA ARG A 486 15.10 6.67 -4.80
C ARG A 486 16.32 6.90 -3.90
N THR A 487 16.12 6.98 -2.59
CA THR A 487 17.21 7.18 -1.62
C THR A 487 18.04 5.91 -1.35
N ALA A 488 17.70 4.77 -1.97
CA ALA A 488 18.39 3.47 -1.86
C ALA A 488 18.61 2.96 -0.41
N ASP A 489 17.85 3.48 0.56
CA ASP A 489 17.88 3.09 1.96
C ASP A 489 16.53 2.48 2.36
N ASP A 490 16.42 1.16 2.17
CA ASP A 490 15.20 0.41 2.46
C ASP A 490 14.78 0.48 3.94
N ALA A 491 15.76 0.61 4.84
CA ALA A 491 15.51 0.76 6.28
C ALA A 491 14.97 2.15 6.61
N ALA A 492 15.52 3.22 6.03
CA ALA A 492 14.99 4.56 6.19
C ALA A 492 13.58 4.71 5.59
N ARG A 493 13.30 4.03 4.47
CA ARG A 493 11.96 3.98 3.86
C ARG A 493 10.93 3.35 4.81
N SER A 494 11.22 2.18 5.35
CA SER A 494 10.28 1.45 6.23
C SER A 494 9.98 2.24 7.51
N VAL A 495 11.01 2.84 8.14
CA VAL A 495 10.85 3.69 9.33
C VAL A 495 10.03 4.94 9.01
N THR A 496 10.23 5.56 7.84
CA THR A 496 9.45 6.74 7.43
C THR A 496 7.98 6.39 7.23
N LEU A 497 7.67 5.28 6.54
CA LEU A 497 6.29 4.83 6.35
C LEU A 497 5.62 4.43 7.68
N ALA A 498 6.35 3.80 8.60
CA ALA A 498 5.86 3.52 9.94
C ALA A 498 5.57 4.81 10.74
N SER A 499 6.42 5.83 10.59
CA SER A 499 6.25 7.14 11.23
C SER A 499 5.02 7.89 10.69
N MET A 500 4.73 7.74 9.39
CA MET A 500 3.50 8.25 8.78
C MET A 500 2.25 7.64 9.43
N ALA A 501 2.20 6.31 9.55
CA ALA A 501 1.09 5.60 10.19
C ALA A 501 0.92 5.97 11.66
N ALA A 502 2.02 6.15 12.41
CA ALA A 502 1.97 6.61 13.79
C ALA A 502 1.42 8.05 13.92
N SER A 503 1.78 8.92 12.97
CA SER A 503 1.27 10.30 12.90
C SER A 503 -0.24 10.34 12.59
N ASP A 504 -0.72 9.44 11.73
CA ASP A 504 -2.15 9.25 11.48
C ASP A 504 -2.88 8.80 12.76
N GLY A 505 -2.31 7.84 13.49
CA GLY A 505 -2.84 7.38 14.77
C GLY A 505 -3.00 8.54 15.78
N LEU A 506 -1.99 9.39 15.87
CA LEU A 506 -2.02 10.58 16.73
C LEU A 506 -3.16 11.54 16.34
N LEU A 507 -3.38 11.81 15.05
CA LEU A 507 -4.48 12.65 14.58
C LEU A 507 -5.83 12.15 15.13
N TRP A 508 -6.09 10.85 15.01
CA TRP A 508 -7.37 10.26 15.44
C TRP A 508 -7.62 10.32 16.96
N THR A 509 -6.58 10.51 17.78
CA THR A 509 -6.73 10.64 19.24
C THR A 509 -7.37 11.96 19.69
N PHE A 510 -7.32 13.03 18.91
CA PHE A 510 -7.89 14.32 19.31
C PHE A 510 -8.85 14.91 18.26
N TRP A 511 -8.69 14.55 16.99
CA TRP A 511 -9.42 15.18 15.90
C TRP A 511 -10.94 15.06 16.04
N GLY A 512 -11.46 13.88 16.36
CA GLY A 512 -12.90 13.67 16.59
C GLY A 512 -13.44 14.51 17.75
N ILE A 513 -12.67 14.63 18.84
CA ILE A 513 -13.05 15.40 20.04
C ILE A 513 -13.17 16.89 19.73
N VAL A 514 -12.21 17.44 18.96
CA VAL A 514 -12.13 18.89 18.69
C VAL A 514 -13.05 19.30 17.55
N MET A 515 -13.07 18.52 16.46
CA MET A 515 -13.74 18.91 15.22
C MET A 515 -15.16 18.39 15.10
N PHE A 516 -15.42 17.18 15.61
CA PHE A 516 -16.71 16.50 15.47
C PHE A 516 -17.37 16.08 16.80
N PRO A 517 -17.54 16.99 17.80
CA PRO A 517 -18.30 16.72 19.01
C PRO A 517 -19.64 16.04 18.76
N ALA A 518 -19.96 14.97 19.48
CA ALA A 518 -21.24 14.27 19.32
C ALA A 518 -22.45 15.18 19.64
N ASP A 519 -22.29 16.16 20.54
CA ASP A 519 -23.36 17.12 20.89
C ASP A 519 -23.67 18.12 19.79
N HIS A 520 -22.73 18.35 18.88
CA HIS A 520 -22.91 19.28 17.77
C HIS A 520 -23.64 18.62 16.59
N ALA A 521 -24.07 17.36 16.71
CA ALA A 521 -24.91 16.73 15.70
C ALA A 521 -26.22 17.54 15.53
N PRO A 522 -26.69 17.77 14.30
CA PRO A 522 -26.18 17.32 13.00
C PRO A 522 -25.21 18.33 12.32
N TYR A 523 -24.90 19.45 12.98
CA TYR A 523 -24.18 20.57 12.39
C TYR A 523 -22.82 20.83 13.04
N TRP A 524 -21.79 20.17 12.51
CA TRP A 524 -20.40 20.32 12.96
C TRP A 524 -19.68 21.48 12.26
N ARG A 525 -20.11 22.73 12.52
CA ARG A 525 -19.53 23.93 11.90
C ARG A 525 -18.00 23.96 11.95
N ASN A 526 -17.42 23.67 13.11
CA ASN A 526 -15.97 23.68 13.32
C ASN A 526 -15.29 22.61 12.48
N GLY A 527 -15.85 21.39 12.44
CA GLY A 527 -15.33 20.30 11.62
C GLY A 527 -15.40 20.58 10.12
N TYR A 528 -16.51 21.15 9.63
CA TYR A 528 -16.65 21.51 8.21
C TYR A 528 -15.69 22.61 7.78
N ILE A 529 -15.49 23.64 8.62
CA ILE A 529 -14.47 24.69 8.36
C ILE A 529 -13.07 24.08 8.42
N GLY A 530 -12.79 23.25 9.43
CA GLY A 530 -11.51 22.55 9.57
C GLY A 530 -11.17 21.71 8.34
N MET A 531 -12.17 21.01 7.79
CA MET A 531 -12.03 20.23 6.57
C MET A 531 -11.71 21.09 5.34
N LEU A 532 -12.33 22.27 5.19
CA LEU A 532 -11.98 23.21 4.12
C LEU A 532 -10.52 23.67 4.24
N CYS A 533 -10.09 24.02 5.45
CA CYS A 533 -8.70 24.40 5.71
C CYS A 533 -7.73 23.26 5.41
N VAL A 534 -8.05 22.04 5.82
CA VAL A 534 -7.24 20.84 5.55
C VAL A 534 -7.18 20.55 4.05
N SER A 535 -8.29 20.64 3.32
CA SER A 535 -8.29 20.42 1.87
C SER A 535 -7.46 21.47 1.13
N ALA A 536 -7.53 22.74 1.53
CA ALA A 536 -6.69 23.79 0.98
C ALA A 536 -5.20 23.60 1.33
N ALA A 537 -4.90 23.23 2.58
CA ALA A 537 -3.55 22.92 3.02
C ALA A 537 -2.98 21.71 2.27
N MET A 538 -3.78 20.67 2.06
CA MET A 538 -3.40 19.49 1.29
C MET A 538 -3.08 19.85 -0.16
N VAL A 539 -3.89 20.71 -0.80
CA VAL A 539 -3.58 21.24 -2.14
C VAL A 539 -2.22 21.94 -2.17
N GLY A 540 -1.93 22.79 -1.19
CA GLY A 540 -0.60 23.41 -1.04
C GLY A 540 0.50 22.38 -0.84
N TRP A 541 0.24 21.37 -0.01
CA TRP A 541 1.21 20.32 0.31
C TRP A 541 1.51 19.39 -0.86
N LEU A 542 0.56 19.17 -1.78
CA LEU A 542 0.80 18.44 -3.01
C LEU A 542 1.92 19.09 -3.85
N PHE A 543 2.04 20.42 -3.84
CA PHE A 543 3.15 21.10 -4.50
C PHE A 543 4.48 20.87 -3.77
N ALA A 544 4.47 20.86 -2.44
CA ALA A 544 5.66 20.54 -1.65
C ALA A 544 6.13 19.10 -1.90
N VAL A 545 5.21 18.13 -1.96
CA VAL A 545 5.51 16.72 -2.27
C VAL A 545 5.98 16.59 -3.72
N ARG A 546 5.41 17.35 -4.67
CA ARG A 546 5.90 17.36 -6.05
C ARG A 546 7.28 17.97 -6.18
N TRP A 547 7.55 19.07 -5.46
CA TRP A 547 8.89 19.65 -5.39
C TRP A 547 9.88 18.65 -4.79
N LEU A 548 9.50 17.94 -3.73
CA LEU A 548 10.30 16.90 -3.11
C LEU A 548 10.58 15.73 -4.07
N ASP A 549 9.57 15.32 -4.82
CA ASP A 549 9.67 14.29 -5.86
C ASP A 549 10.66 14.72 -6.96
N LEU A 550 10.61 15.97 -7.43
CA LEU A 550 11.57 16.49 -8.40
C LEU A 550 12.98 16.63 -7.81
N TYR A 551 13.10 17.17 -6.61
CA TYR A 551 14.38 17.34 -5.91
C TYR A 551 15.09 16.00 -5.68
N THR A 552 14.35 14.98 -5.24
CA THR A 552 14.89 13.63 -5.06
C THR A 552 15.25 12.97 -6.38
N ALA A 553 14.50 13.22 -7.46
CA ALA A 553 14.86 12.75 -8.80
C ALA A 553 16.14 13.40 -9.34
N GLU A 554 16.37 14.69 -9.03
CA GLU A 554 17.58 15.41 -9.45
C GLU A 554 18.80 15.02 -8.62
N LYS A 555 18.62 14.85 -7.30
CA LYS A 555 19.70 14.49 -6.37
C LYS A 555 20.14 13.04 -6.48
N TYR A 556 19.21 12.14 -6.80
CA TYR A 556 19.45 10.71 -7.02
C TYR A 556 18.98 10.33 -8.43
N PRO A 557 19.69 10.77 -9.49
CA PRO A 557 19.34 10.43 -10.86
C PRO A 557 19.42 8.91 -11.04
N ALA A 558 18.55 8.35 -11.88
CA ALA A 558 18.40 6.91 -12.11
C ALA A 558 19.59 6.25 -12.87
N GLY A 559 20.80 6.76 -12.73
CA GLY A 559 22.04 6.12 -13.14
C GLY A 559 22.69 5.43 -11.94
N GLU A 560 23.05 4.16 -12.10
CA GLU A 560 23.80 3.28 -11.17
C GLU A 560 23.03 2.44 -10.13
N HIS A 561 21.74 2.65 -9.84
CA HIS A 561 21.04 1.85 -8.81
C HIS A 561 19.90 0.94 -9.29
N THR A 562 19.70 0.81 -10.59
CA THR A 562 18.69 -0.11 -11.18
C THR A 562 19.25 -1.46 -11.64
N SER A 563 20.51 -1.79 -11.33
CA SER A 563 21.09 -3.11 -11.62
C SER A 563 21.10 -4.07 -10.42
N ALA A 564 20.82 -3.58 -9.20
CA ALA A 564 20.90 -4.41 -7.99
C ALA A 564 19.62 -5.22 -7.68
N SER A 565 18.51 -4.98 -8.39
CA SER A 565 17.24 -5.70 -8.19
C SER A 565 16.84 -6.60 -9.38
N SER A 566 17.69 -6.71 -10.40
CA SER A 566 17.43 -7.52 -11.61
C SER A 566 18.58 -8.45 -12.02
N LEU A 567 19.66 -8.56 -11.23
CA LEU A 567 20.75 -9.50 -11.52
C LEU A 567 21.13 -10.31 -10.28
N VAL A 568 20.36 -11.37 -10.04
CA VAL A 568 20.91 -12.62 -9.52
C VAL A 568 20.49 -13.71 -10.50
N VAL A 569 21.15 -13.72 -11.67
CA VAL A 569 21.29 -14.96 -12.43
C VAL A 569 22.37 -15.73 -11.68
N THR A 570 21.96 -16.59 -10.75
CA THR A 570 22.82 -17.70 -10.34
C THR A 570 23.02 -18.55 -11.58
N GLU A 571 24.19 -18.44 -12.22
CA GLU A 571 24.67 -19.48 -13.12
C GLU A 571 24.78 -20.77 -12.29
N VAL A 572 23.74 -21.59 -12.34
CA VAL A 572 23.85 -22.97 -11.90
C VAL A 572 24.63 -23.69 -12.98
N ASN A 573 25.94 -23.80 -12.77
CA ASN A 573 26.84 -24.52 -13.66
C ASN A 573 26.57 -26.04 -13.51
N TYR A 574 25.70 -26.59 -14.35
CA TYR A 574 25.32 -28.01 -14.35
C TYR A 574 26.41 -28.96 -14.92
N SER A 575 27.65 -28.49 -15.09
CA SER A 575 28.71 -29.25 -15.78
C SER A 575 29.65 -30.05 -14.87
N THR A 576 29.50 -30.02 -13.54
CA THR A 576 30.39 -30.76 -12.61
C THR A 576 29.73 -31.88 -11.80
N MET A 577 28.49 -32.27 -12.09
CA MET A 577 27.82 -33.37 -11.38
C MET A 577 28.03 -34.78 -11.98
N ASP A 578 28.87 -34.93 -13.02
CA ASP A 578 29.09 -36.23 -13.69
C ASP A 578 30.51 -36.79 -13.63
N GLN A 579 31.38 -36.32 -12.72
CA GLN A 579 32.76 -36.86 -12.58
C GLN A 579 33.12 -37.52 -11.25
N ASN A 580 32.18 -37.75 -10.32
CA ASN A 580 32.45 -38.53 -9.11
C ASN A 580 31.64 -39.84 -9.03
N LYS A 581 31.65 -40.60 -10.13
CA LYS A 581 31.32 -42.04 -10.16
C LYS A 581 32.28 -42.80 -11.07
N ALA A 582 33.58 -42.74 -10.77
CA ALA A 582 34.56 -43.76 -11.14
C ALA A 582 35.89 -43.44 -10.46
N VAL A 583 36.11 -44.00 -9.27
CA VAL A 583 37.30 -44.73 -8.78
C VAL A 583 36.97 -45.26 -7.39
#